data_AF-A0A1H7C3J5-F1
#
_entry.id   AF-A0A1H7C3J5-F1
#
_cell.length_a   1.000
_cell.length_b   1.000
_cell.length_c   1.000
_cell.angle_alpha   90.00
_cell.angle_beta   90.00
_cell.angle_gamma   90.00
#
_symmetry.space_group_name_H-M   'P 1'
#
loop_
_entity.id
_entity.type
_entity.pdbx_description
1 polymer ?
#
loop_
_entity_poly.entity_id
_entity_poly.type
_entity_poly.pdbx_seq_one_letter_code
_entity_poly.pdbx_strand_id
1 'polypeptide(L)'
;MYRFLDRALWEIDEPYRFVVASMRLWVQRSRAGQCPCVALAPGFTYLHVEGALRDFAVAMGTLDRHALTTLRFGQRGGLAVLEDEARVLALFEVALSGAPDRVRRIAATLVTEEAVAGLTTAVEWVALHLAQNVIEERDR
;
A
#
# COMPACT_ATOMS: atom_id res chain seq x y z
N MET A 1 -11.18 15.00 -4.09
CA MET A 1 -12.01 13.84 -3.68
C MET A 1 -11.27 12.58 -4.10
N TYR A 2 -11.01 11.64 -3.20
CA TYR A 2 -10.18 10.46 -3.51
C TYR A 2 -10.95 9.46 -4.39
N ARG A 3 -10.30 8.94 -5.43
CA ARG A 3 -10.90 7.99 -6.38
C ARG A 3 -11.51 6.77 -5.68
N PHE A 4 -10.87 6.28 -4.63
CA PHE A 4 -11.18 5.02 -3.97
C PHE A 4 -12.11 5.13 -2.76
N LEU A 5 -12.36 6.34 -2.25
CA LEU A 5 -13.18 6.53 -1.05
C LEU A 5 -14.59 5.95 -1.25
N ASP A 6 -15.05 5.20 -0.24
CA ASP A 6 -16.37 4.55 -0.19
C ASP A 6 -16.63 3.52 -1.29
N ARG A 7 -15.64 3.22 -2.14
CA ARG A 7 -15.76 2.13 -3.12
C ARG A 7 -15.75 0.79 -2.41
N ALA A 8 -16.58 -0.11 -2.89
CA ALA A 8 -16.49 -1.48 -2.42
C ALA A 8 -15.24 -2.16 -2.97
N LEU A 9 -14.67 -3.08 -2.20
CA LEU A 9 -13.47 -3.80 -2.60
C LEU A 9 -13.68 -4.61 -3.87
N TRP A 10 -14.89 -5.10 -4.18
CA TRP A 10 -15.14 -5.79 -5.44
C TRP A 10 -15.23 -4.87 -6.67
N GLU A 11 -15.23 -3.55 -6.48
CA GLU A 11 -15.34 -2.55 -7.56
C GLU A 11 -14.00 -1.91 -7.94
N ILE A 12 -12.91 -2.29 -7.27
CA ILE A 12 -11.56 -1.79 -7.55
C ILE A 12 -10.70 -2.90 -8.15
N ASP A 13 -9.73 -2.51 -8.99
CA ASP A 13 -8.87 -3.47 -9.68
C ASP A 13 -8.01 -4.28 -8.71
N GLU A 14 -7.66 -5.51 -9.10
CA GLU A 14 -6.90 -6.47 -8.30
C GLU A 14 -5.67 -5.92 -7.57
N PRO A 15 -4.75 -5.16 -8.21
CA PRO A 15 -3.58 -4.63 -7.51
C PRO A 15 -3.98 -3.71 -6.34
N TYR A 16 -5.04 -2.93 -6.48
CA TYR A 16 -5.53 -2.06 -5.41
C TYR A 16 -6.23 -2.85 -4.30
N ARG A 17 -6.99 -3.91 -4.65
CA ARG A 17 -7.58 -4.82 -3.65
C ARG A 17 -6.52 -5.47 -2.79
N PHE A 18 -5.47 -5.98 -3.42
CA PHE A 18 -4.35 -6.60 -2.75
C PHE A 18 -3.63 -5.64 -1.79
N VAL A 19 -3.38 -4.42 -2.25
CA VAL A 19 -2.75 -3.37 -1.45
C VAL A 19 -3.59 -3.05 -0.19
N VAL A 20 -4.92 -2.88 -0.32
CA VAL A 20 -5.80 -2.65 0.85
C VAL A 20 -5.79 -3.86 1.80
N ALA A 21 -5.92 -5.07 1.27
CA ALA A 21 -5.89 -6.29 2.09
C ALA A 21 -4.58 -6.40 2.88
N SER A 22 -3.46 -6.05 2.23
CA SER A 22 -2.12 -6.03 2.83
C SER A 22 -1.98 -4.95 3.91
N MET A 23 -2.50 -3.74 3.68
CA MET A 23 -2.52 -2.66 4.69
C MET A 23 -3.27 -3.10 5.95
N ARG A 24 -4.49 -3.62 5.78
CA ARG A 24 -5.34 -4.06 6.89
C ARG A 24 -4.73 -5.21 7.66
N LEU A 25 -4.12 -6.16 6.96
CA LEU A 25 -3.38 -7.25 7.59
C LEU A 25 -2.17 -6.71 8.38
N TRP A 26 -1.40 -5.81 7.78
CA TRP A 26 -0.23 -5.23 8.43
C TRP A 26 -0.63 -4.56 9.74
N VAL A 27 -1.64 -3.69 9.70
CA VAL A 27 -2.14 -2.98 10.89
C VAL A 27 -2.68 -3.93 11.95
N GLN A 28 -3.43 -4.97 11.55
CA GLN A 28 -3.94 -5.97 12.48
C GLN A 28 -2.79 -6.66 13.24
N ARG A 29 -1.72 -7.06 12.54
CA ARG A 29 -0.59 -7.80 13.15
C ARG A 29 0.33 -6.89 13.94
N SER A 30 0.65 -5.70 13.44
CA SER A 30 1.44 -4.70 14.17
C SER A 30 0.78 -4.36 15.50
N ARG A 31 -0.54 -4.15 15.53
CA ARG A 31 -1.29 -3.88 16.77
C ARG A 31 -1.34 -5.07 17.73
N ALA A 32 -1.20 -6.30 17.21
CA ALA A 32 -1.10 -7.52 18.02
C ALA A 32 0.33 -7.80 18.52
N GLY A 33 1.31 -6.93 18.24
CA GLY A 33 2.72 -7.16 18.58
C GLY A 33 3.38 -8.29 17.78
N GLN A 34 2.78 -8.68 16.66
CA GLN A 34 3.25 -9.78 15.81
C GLN A 34 3.96 -9.23 14.58
N CYS A 35 4.99 -9.94 14.12
CA CYS A 35 5.71 -9.58 12.89
C CYS A 35 4.75 -9.60 11.68
N PRO A 36 4.46 -8.44 11.05
CA PRO A 36 3.55 -8.39 9.91
C PRO A 36 4.10 -9.10 8.68
N CYS A 37 5.43 -9.11 8.51
CA CYS A 37 6.10 -9.70 7.34
C CYS A 37 5.76 -11.19 7.19
N VAL A 38 5.74 -11.94 8.30
CA VAL A 38 5.40 -13.38 8.29
C VAL A 38 3.95 -13.60 7.85
N ALA A 39 3.03 -12.73 8.27
CA ALA A 39 1.62 -12.86 7.91
C ALA A 39 1.33 -12.43 6.48
N LEU A 40 2.12 -11.50 5.93
CA LEU A 40 2.00 -10.98 4.56
C LEU A 40 2.65 -11.92 3.53
N ALA A 41 3.74 -12.60 3.88
CA ALA A 41 4.52 -13.42 2.97
C ALA A 41 3.67 -14.38 2.09
N PRO A 42 2.70 -15.15 2.61
CA PRO A 42 1.90 -16.05 1.77
C PRO A 42 1.11 -15.33 0.67
N GLY A 43 0.59 -14.13 0.94
CA GLY A 43 -0.16 -13.35 -0.04
C GLY A 43 0.74 -12.76 -1.13
N PHE A 44 1.93 -12.29 -0.74
CA PHE A 44 2.93 -11.80 -1.69
C PHE A 44 3.49 -12.93 -2.56
N THR A 45 3.66 -14.13 -2.00
CA THR A 45 4.04 -15.33 -2.77
C THR A 45 2.95 -15.81 -3.72
N TYR A 46 1.68 -15.78 -3.28
CA TYR A 46 0.56 -16.17 -4.11
C TYR A 46 0.43 -15.30 -5.38
N LEU A 47 0.74 -14.01 -5.25
CA LEU A 47 0.76 -13.06 -6.37
C LEU A 47 2.14 -12.94 -7.04
N HIS A 48 3.12 -13.80 -6.72
CA HIS A 48 4.48 -13.75 -7.30
C HIS A 48 5.17 -12.37 -7.22
N VAL A 49 4.93 -11.65 -6.11
CA VAL A 49 5.50 -10.32 -5.84
C VAL A 49 6.31 -10.29 -4.55
N GLU A 50 6.99 -11.38 -4.21
CA GLU A 50 7.78 -11.51 -2.98
C GLU A 50 8.83 -10.39 -2.81
N GLY A 51 9.38 -9.92 -3.94
CA GLY A 51 10.32 -8.79 -3.97
C GLY A 51 9.74 -7.50 -3.38
N ALA A 52 8.42 -7.30 -3.46
CA ALA A 52 7.74 -6.13 -2.93
C ALA A 52 7.53 -6.17 -1.40
N LEU A 53 7.64 -7.35 -0.77
CA LEU A 53 7.23 -7.54 0.64
C LEU A 53 8.04 -6.64 1.58
N ARG A 54 9.36 -6.57 1.38
CA ARG A 54 10.26 -5.76 2.20
C ARG A 54 9.90 -4.29 2.09
N ASP A 55 9.77 -3.78 0.88
CA ASP A 55 9.49 -2.37 0.63
C ASP A 55 8.08 -1.98 1.10
N PHE A 56 7.10 -2.89 0.97
CA PHE A 56 5.77 -2.70 1.54
C PHE A 56 5.83 -2.57 3.07
N ALA A 57 6.59 -3.44 3.74
CA ALA A 57 6.77 -3.36 5.19
C ALA A 57 7.48 -2.06 5.62
N VAL A 58 8.46 -1.59 4.83
CA VAL A 58 9.11 -0.29 5.05
C VAL A 58 8.13 0.87 4.89
N ALA A 59 7.31 0.86 3.84
CA ALA A 59 6.30 1.89 3.59
C ALA A 59 5.29 1.97 4.75
N MET A 60 4.74 0.84 5.18
CA MET A 60 3.79 0.79 6.30
C MET A 60 4.43 1.19 7.63
N GLY A 61 5.67 0.75 7.91
CA GLY A 61 6.39 1.18 9.11
C GLY A 61 6.75 2.67 9.11
N THR A 62 6.95 3.25 7.92
CA THR A 62 7.18 4.70 7.77
C THR A 62 5.90 5.48 8.04
N LEU A 63 4.76 5.03 7.49
CA LEU A 63 3.45 5.59 7.77
C LEU A 63 3.11 5.50 9.27
N ASP A 64 3.37 4.36 9.91
CA ASP A 64 3.07 4.16 11.33
C ASP A 64 3.86 5.11 12.26
N ARG A 65 5.14 5.37 11.93
CA ARG A 65 6.02 6.20 12.76
C ARG A 65 6.00 7.69 12.45
N HIS A 66 5.80 8.04 11.18
CA HIS A 66 6.01 9.41 10.68
C HIS A 66 4.76 10.02 10.07
N ALA A 67 3.57 9.42 10.21
CA ALA A 67 2.36 10.03 9.68
C ALA A 67 2.07 11.38 10.34
N LEU A 68 1.64 12.36 9.52
CA LEU A 68 1.22 13.69 10.00
C LEU A 68 -0.04 13.63 10.86
N THR A 69 -0.86 12.59 10.66
CA THR A 69 -2.10 12.34 11.38
C THR A 69 -2.25 10.85 11.65
N THR A 70 -2.97 10.48 12.72
CA THR A 70 -3.30 9.08 12.99
C THR A 70 -4.12 8.47 11.86
N LEU A 71 -3.53 7.56 11.09
CA LEU A 71 -4.20 6.88 9.99
C LEU A 71 -5.12 5.76 10.49
N ARG A 72 -6.33 5.69 9.95
CA ARG A 72 -7.36 4.70 10.31
C ARG A 72 -7.58 3.71 9.17
N PHE A 73 -7.33 2.44 9.48
CA PHE A 73 -7.53 1.33 8.55
C PHE A 73 -8.74 0.49 8.98
N GLY A 74 -9.42 -0.07 8.00
CA GLY A 74 -10.56 -0.94 8.18
C GLY A 74 -10.15 -2.29 8.76
N GLN A 75 -11.16 -3.04 9.21
CA GLN A 75 -10.96 -4.46 9.55
C GLN A 75 -10.77 -5.29 8.28
N ARG A 76 -10.10 -6.44 8.39
CA ARG A 76 -9.84 -7.33 7.24
C ARG A 76 -11.08 -7.72 6.44
N GLY A 77 -12.24 -7.90 7.10
CA GLY A 77 -13.51 -8.23 6.45
C GLY A 77 -14.34 -7.01 6.02
N GLY A 78 -13.83 -5.78 6.18
CA GLY A 78 -14.54 -4.58 5.76
C GLY A 78 -14.73 -4.53 4.25
N LEU A 79 -15.91 -4.14 3.79
CA LEU A 79 -16.24 -4.20 2.36
C LEU A 79 -15.89 -2.93 1.59
N ALA A 80 -15.79 -1.78 2.26
CA ALA A 80 -15.53 -0.49 1.64
C ALA A 80 -14.13 0.03 2.00
N VAL A 81 -13.55 0.85 1.12
CA VAL A 81 -12.28 1.56 1.35
C VAL A 81 -12.54 2.82 2.17
N LEU A 82 -11.81 2.97 3.28
CA LEU A 82 -11.88 4.14 4.15
C LEU A 82 -11.05 5.32 3.61
N GLU A 83 -11.25 6.51 4.17
CA GLU A 83 -10.56 7.72 3.72
C GLU A 83 -9.03 7.61 3.76
N ASP A 84 -8.45 7.20 4.89
CA ASP A 84 -7.00 7.08 4.99
C ASP A 84 -6.46 5.94 4.10
N GLU A 85 -7.23 4.86 3.91
CA GLU A 85 -6.90 3.80 2.96
C GLU A 85 -6.89 4.35 1.53
N ALA A 86 -7.87 5.18 1.16
CA ALA A 86 -7.96 5.82 -0.15
C ALA A 86 -6.80 6.80 -0.40
N ARG A 87 -6.32 7.49 0.65
CA ARG A 87 -5.14 8.36 0.59
C ARG A 87 -3.87 7.57 0.28
N VAL A 88 -3.64 6.48 1.01
CA VAL A 88 -2.46 5.65 0.76
C VAL A 88 -2.59 4.89 -0.56
N LEU A 89 -3.80 4.47 -0.96
CA LEU A 89 -4.04 3.92 -2.29
C LEU A 89 -3.74 4.91 -3.41
N ALA A 90 -4.10 6.19 -3.26
CA ALA A 90 -3.75 7.21 -4.25
C ALA A 90 -2.24 7.37 -4.41
N LEU A 91 -1.46 7.16 -3.33
CA LEU A 91 0.00 7.12 -3.41
C LEU A 91 0.49 5.95 -4.27
N PHE A 92 -0.06 4.75 -4.07
CA PHE A 92 0.26 3.55 -4.88
C PHE A 92 -0.22 3.67 -6.32
N GLU A 93 -1.41 4.22 -6.58
CA GLU A 93 -1.94 4.49 -7.93
C GLU A 93 -0.97 5.36 -8.73
N VAL A 94 -0.50 6.44 -8.12
CA VAL A 94 0.44 7.34 -8.78
C VAL A 94 1.80 6.68 -9.02
N ALA A 95 2.27 5.86 -8.08
CA ALA A 95 3.52 5.12 -8.26
C ALA A 95 3.41 4.08 -9.39
N LEU A 96 2.29 3.36 -9.47
CA LEU A 96 2.00 2.43 -10.57
C LEU A 96 1.89 3.13 -11.93
N SER A 97 1.47 4.40 -11.94
CA SER A 97 1.43 5.22 -13.16
C SER A 97 2.79 5.79 -13.60
N GLY A 98 3.87 5.56 -12.83
CA GLY A 98 5.21 6.02 -13.18
C GLY A 98 5.42 7.53 -13.06
N ALA A 99 4.75 8.19 -12.12
CA ALA A 99 4.79 9.65 -11.95
C ALA A 99 5.50 10.07 -10.62
N PRO A 100 6.85 10.00 -10.55
CA PRO A 100 7.61 10.16 -9.29
C PRO A 100 7.37 11.50 -8.57
N ASP A 101 7.27 12.61 -9.31
CA ASP A 101 6.98 13.93 -8.73
C ASP A 101 5.61 13.99 -8.06
N ARG A 102 4.64 13.23 -8.57
CA ARG A 102 3.32 13.12 -7.96
C ARG A 102 3.36 12.19 -6.74
N VAL A 103 4.16 11.12 -6.76
CA VAL A 103 4.37 10.24 -5.58
C VAL A 103 4.91 11.06 -4.42
N ARG A 104 5.99 11.81 -4.65
CA ARG A 104 6.60 12.67 -3.63
C ARG A 104 5.62 13.68 -3.05
N ARG A 105 4.80 14.32 -3.90
CA ARG A 105 3.79 15.28 -3.46
C ARG A 105 2.73 14.63 -2.57
N ILE A 106 2.23 13.45 -2.92
CA ILE A 106 1.24 12.75 -2.08
C ILE A 106 1.89 12.28 -0.77
N ALA A 107 3.11 11.74 -0.83
CA ALA A 107 3.86 11.32 0.36
C ALA A 107 4.04 12.48 1.36
N ALA A 108 4.33 13.70 0.88
CA ALA A 108 4.44 14.90 1.72
C ALA A 108 3.13 15.31 2.41
N THR A 109 1.97 14.80 1.96
CA THR A 109 0.67 15.00 2.66
C THR A 109 0.37 13.92 3.69
N LEU A 110 1.18 12.87 3.75
CA LEU A 110 0.97 11.70 4.59
C LEU A 110 1.96 11.63 5.74
N VAL A 111 3.23 11.95 5.49
CA VAL A 111 4.32 11.82 6.47
C VAL A 111 5.09 13.12 6.68
N THR A 112 5.86 13.18 7.76
CA THR A 112 6.80 14.29 8.02
C THR A 112 7.82 14.43 6.90
N GLU A 113 8.37 15.64 6.75
CA GLU A 113 9.26 16.00 5.63
C GLU A 113 10.48 15.05 5.51
N GLU A 114 11.04 14.64 6.63
CA GLU A 114 12.24 13.78 6.69
C GLU A 114 11.95 12.36 6.19
N ALA A 115 10.70 11.91 6.32
CA ALA A 115 10.25 10.58 5.92
C ALA A 115 9.77 10.51 4.46
N VAL A 116 9.55 11.65 3.80
CA VAL A 116 8.99 11.71 2.43
C VAL A 116 9.84 10.92 1.44
N ALA A 117 11.16 11.09 1.47
CA ALA A 117 12.06 10.42 0.54
C ALA A 117 12.00 8.89 0.72
N GLY A 118 12.08 8.43 1.98
CA GLY A 118 12.03 7.01 2.31
C GLY A 118 10.70 6.36 1.91
N LEU A 119 9.57 7.04 2.19
CA LEU A 119 8.24 6.55 1.79
C LEU A 119 8.10 6.49 0.26
N THR A 120 8.58 7.52 -0.45
CA THR A 120 8.53 7.58 -1.92
C THR A 120 9.29 6.40 -2.53
N THR A 121 10.54 6.20 -2.14
CA THR A 121 11.36 5.09 -2.64
C THR A 121 10.72 3.74 -2.37
N ALA A 122 10.21 3.50 -1.15
CA ALA A 122 9.59 2.23 -0.80
C ALA A 122 8.33 1.95 -1.65
N VAL A 123 7.48 2.95 -1.84
CA VAL A 123 6.26 2.79 -2.66
C VAL A 123 6.60 2.57 -4.13
N GLU A 124 7.59 3.27 -4.67
CA GLU A 124 8.04 3.09 -6.06
C GLU A 124 8.55 1.66 -6.30
N TRP A 125 9.33 1.10 -5.36
CA TRP A 125 9.76 -0.30 -5.45
C TRP A 125 8.61 -1.29 -5.38
N VAL A 126 7.63 -1.06 -4.49
CA VAL A 126 6.42 -1.90 -4.46
C VAL A 126 5.67 -1.83 -5.80
N ALA A 127 5.48 -0.63 -6.33
CA ALA A 127 4.78 -0.42 -7.59
C ALA A 127 5.50 -1.10 -8.76
N LEU A 128 6.83 -1.05 -8.80
CA LEU A 128 7.63 -1.72 -9.83
C LEU A 128 7.36 -3.24 -9.85
N HIS A 129 7.43 -3.89 -8.69
CA HIS A 129 7.20 -5.33 -8.58
C HIS A 129 5.75 -5.72 -8.89
N LEU A 130 4.78 -4.92 -8.44
CA LEU A 130 3.36 -5.13 -8.77
C LEU A 130 3.12 -4.99 -10.28
N ALA A 131 3.74 -4.01 -10.95
CA ALA A 131 3.59 -3.80 -12.38
C ALA A 131 4.22 -4.92 -13.22
N GLN A 132 5.38 -5.45 -12.78
CA GLN A 132 6.04 -6.59 -13.44
C GLN A 132 5.15 -7.84 -13.43
N ASN A 133 4.50 -8.13 -12.30
CA ASN A 133 3.61 -9.28 -12.20
C ASN A 133 2.35 -9.15 -13.08
N VAL A 134 1.74 -7.96 -13.16
CA VAL A 134 0.60 -7.70 -14.05
C VAL A 134 0.95 -7.94 -15.54
N ILE A 135 2.20 -7.73 -15.93
CA ILE A 135 2.67 -8.03 -17.29
C ILE A 135 2.77 -9.55 -17.48
N GLU A 136 3.37 -10.26 -16.52
CA GLU A 136 3.53 -11.72 -16.58
C GLU A 136 2.20 -12.49 -16.61
N GLU A 137 1.15 -12.00 -15.94
CA GLU A 137 -0.18 -12.60 -16.00
C GLU A 137 -0.90 -12.37 -17.33
N ARG A 138 -0.60 -11.28 -18.05
CA ARG A 138 -1.21 -10.98 -19.36
C ARG A 138 -0.61 -11.76 -20.52
N ASP A 139 0.61 -12.28 -20.34
CA ASP A 139 1.33 -13.07 -21.33
C ASP A 139 1.12 -14.60 -21.19
N ARG A 140 0.29 -15.05 -20.24
CA ARG A 140 -0.14 -16.45 -20.07
C ARG A 140 -1.54 -16.70 -20.66
#